data_AF-A0AAN0LTV8-F1
#
_entry.id   AF-A0AAN0LTV8-F1
#
_cell.length_a   1.000
_cell.length_b   1.000
_cell.length_c   1.000
_cell.angle_alpha   90.00
_cell.angle_beta   90.00
_cell.angle_gamma   90.00
#
_symmetry.space_group_name_H-M   'P 1'
#
loop_
_entity.id
_entity.type
_entity.pdbx_description
1 polymer ?
#
loop_
_entity_poly.entity_id
_entity_poly.type
_entity_poly.pdbx_seq_one_letter_code
_entity_poly.pdbx_strand_id
1 'polypeptide(L)'
;MLVEMYGLPKYGEYDPTRYFAITYSLLFGMMFGDVGQGLVIVLVGYLLAKKKDMMLGRIMFRLGFFSMFFGIIYGSVFGNEELPTPFLKPLGLPIHVASPDFTSNLLISTVGIGVVLILGSILINIIVSLKHKRYTRALFSQNGLAGLMFYGFMMAWIVTMTLGYSIMNPLTIIVFIVIPLLSILFHEPLSNLIAKMKVTPQEGWGGYIVEGFFELFEVLLGFVTNTLSFLRVGGFILSHAG
;
A
#
# COMPACT_ATOMS: atom_id res chain seq x y z
N MET A 1 14.83 -0.94 13.45
CA MET A 1 15.72 -1.56 12.44
C MET A 1 15.26 -1.35 11.00
N LEU A 2 14.21 -2.01 10.47
CA LEU A 2 13.87 -1.85 9.04
C LEU A 2 13.46 -0.42 8.65
N VAL A 3 12.73 0.28 9.51
CA VAL A 3 12.39 1.70 9.30
C VAL A 3 13.61 2.62 9.44
N GLU A 4 14.53 2.32 10.37
CA GLU A 4 15.76 3.10 10.58
C GLU A 4 16.70 3.06 9.37
N MET A 5 16.64 2.01 8.54
CA MET A 5 17.42 1.93 7.28
C MET A 5 16.90 2.86 6.18
N TYR A 6 15.62 3.27 6.24
CA TYR A 6 15.03 4.25 5.33
C TYR A 6 15.15 5.69 5.84
N GLY A 7 15.37 5.87 7.15
CA GLY A 7 15.62 7.16 7.79
C GLY A 7 15.12 7.19 9.24
N LEU A 8 15.83 7.90 10.12
CA LEU A 8 15.39 8.11 11.50
C LEU A 8 14.20 9.09 11.52
N PRO A 9 13.06 8.74 12.15
CA PRO A 9 11.96 9.69 12.32
C PRO A 9 12.42 10.89 13.15
N LYS A 10 11.99 12.11 12.81
CA LYS A 10 12.32 13.29 13.61
C LYS A 10 11.64 13.18 14.98
N TYR A 11 12.28 13.71 16.02
CA TYR A 11 11.74 13.71 17.38
C TYR A 11 10.30 14.30 17.41
N GLY A 12 9.32 13.47 17.79
CA GLY A 12 7.91 13.85 17.88
C GLY A 12 7.03 13.52 16.67
N GLU A 13 7.58 12.98 15.58
CA GLU A 13 6.79 12.45 14.45
C GLU A 13 6.20 11.07 14.78
N TYR A 14 5.09 10.72 14.13
CA TYR A 14 4.46 9.41 14.31
C TYR A 14 5.40 8.31 13.84
N ASP A 15 5.70 7.37 14.72
CA ASP A 15 6.56 6.24 14.42
C ASP A 15 5.82 5.24 13.51
N PRO A 16 6.18 5.14 12.20
CA PRO A 16 5.50 4.25 11.28
C PRO A 16 5.89 2.78 11.51
N THR A 17 6.81 2.48 12.44
CA THR A 17 7.35 1.13 12.68
C THR A 17 6.26 0.09 12.92
N ARG A 18 5.19 0.44 13.64
CA ARG A 18 4.09 -0.51 13.90
C ARG A 18 3.29 -0.81 12.62
N TYR A 19 2.97 0.23 11.87
CA TYR A 19 2.26 0.09 10.60
C TYR A 19 3.09 -0.73 9.62
N PHE A 20 4.35 -0.34 9.42
CA PHE A 20 5.30 -1.04 8.55
C PHE A 20 5.49 -2.51 8.96
N ALA A 21 5.66 -2.81 10.26
CA ALA A 21 5.87 -4.18 10.71
C ALA A 21 4.67 -5.09 10.39
N ILE A 22 3.44 -4.57 10.53
CA ILE A 22 2.21 -5.33 10.24
C ILE A 22 2.07 -5.53 8.74
N THR A 23 2.18 -4.46 7.95
CA THR A 23 2.00 -4.51 6.50
C THR A 23 3.07 -5.36 5.84
N TYR A 24 4.33 -5.23 6.25
CA TYR A 24 5.43 -6.07 5.78
C TYR A 24 5.21 -7.55 6.11
N SER A 25 4.76 -7.87 7.32
CA SER A 25 4.49 -9.27 7.70
C SER A 25 3.33 -9.88 6.90
N LEU A 26 2.30 -9.09 6.64
CA LEU A 26 1.14 -9.50 5.84
C LEU A 26 1.51 -9.70 4.37
N LEU A 27 2.22 -8.74 3.76
CA LEU A 27 2.68 -8.83 2.37
C LEU A 27 3.64 -10.01 2.18
N PHE A 28 4.60 -10.20 3.09
CA PHE A 28 5.50 -11.36 3.05
C PHE A 28 4.73 -12.67 3.16
N GLY A 29 3.76 -12.75 4.07
CA GLY A 29 2.93 -13.93 4.26
C GLY A 29 2.18 -14.31 2.99
N MET A 30 1.57 -13.33 2.31
CA MET A 30 0.90 -13.55 1.03
C MET A 30 1.87 -13.95 -0.08
N MET A 31 3.04 -13.32 -0.18
CA MET A 31 4.02 -13.60 -1.23
C MET A 31 4.63 -14.99 -1.15
N PHE A 32 4.88 -15.47 0.07
CA PHE A 32 5.58 -16.74 0.29
C PHE A 32 4.62 -17.91 0.49
N GLY A 33 3.50 -17.69 1.19
CA GLY A 33 2.29 -18.52 1.08
C GLY A 33 2.44 -20.04 1.14
N ASP A 34 3.35 -20.60 1.95
CA ASP A 34 3.60 -22.04 2.03
C ASP A 34 3.70 -22.50 3.49
N VAL A 35 2.96 -23.55 3.85
CA VAL A 35 2.94 -24.10 5.22
C VAL A 35 4.28 -24.75 5.58
N GLY A 36 4.87 -25.50 4.67
CA GLY A 36 6.13 -26.22 4.86
C GLY A 36 7.32 -25.29 4.98
N GLN A 37 7.50 -24.42 3.98
CA GLN A 37 8.60 -23.45 4.00
C GLN A 37 8.40 -22.40 5.11
N GLY A 38 7.15 -22.00 5.38
CA GLY A 38 6.80 -21.14 6.52
C GLY A 38 7.20 -21.76 7.85
N LEU A 39 6.94 -23.06 8.06
CA LEU A 39 7.34 -23.79 9.27
C LEU A 39 8.87 -23.82 9.44
N VAL A 40 9.62 -24.04 8.35
CA VAL A 40 11.10 -23.98 8.39
C VAL A 40 11.58 -22.59 8.83
N ILE A 41 11.00 -21.52 8.29
CA ILE A 41 11.34 -20.13 8.67
C ILE A 41 10.99 -19.85 10.14
N VAL A 42 9.85 -20.34 10.63
CA VAL A 42 9.48 -20.24 12.06
C VAL A 42 10.51 -20.94 12.93
N LEU A 43 10.93 -22.16 12.56
CA LEU A 43 11.83 -22.99 13.35
C LEU A 43 13.25 -22.39 13.38
N VAL A 44 13.74 -21.92 12.23
CA VAL A 44 15.02 -21.19 12.12
C VAL A 44 14.95 -19.86 12.88
N GLY A 45 13.85 -19.12 12.75
CA GLY A 45 13.62 -17.86 13.47
C GLY A 45 13.59 -18.05 14.98
N TYR A 46 12.92 -19.10 15.46
CA TYR A 46 12.87 -19.47 16.88
C TYR A 46 14.26 -19.87 17.41
N LEU A 47 15.01 -20.69 16.67
CA LEU A 47 16.36 -21.09 17.04
C LEU A 47 17.32 -19.89 17.11
N LEU A 48 17.26 -18.98 16.14
CA LEU A 48 18.08 -17.77 16.12
C LEU A 48 17.71 -16.80 17.24
N ALA A 49 16.42 -16.64 17.53
CA ALA A 49 15.95 -15.81 18.64
C ALA A 49 16.37 -16.38 20.00
N LYS A 50 16.26 -17.70 20.20
CA LYS A 50 16.59 -18.35 21.48
C LYS A 50 18.09 -18.50 21.72
N LYS A 51 18.88 -18.76 20.68
CA LYS A 51 20.32 -19.10 20.81
C LYS A 51 21.25 -17.90 20.65
N LYS A 52 20.85 -16.86 19.91
CA LYS A 52 21.69 -15.69 19.64
C LYS A 52 21.06 -14.34 20.02
N ASP A 53 19.85 -14.33 20.62
CA ASP A 53 19.02 -13.14 20.91
C ASP A 53 19.01 -12.10 19.78
N MET A 54 19.05 -12.58 18.52
CA MET A 54 19.09 -11.71 17.36
C MET A 54 17.70 -11.15 17.09
N MET A 55 17.61 -9.82 17.01
CA MET A 55 16.37 -9.11 16.66
C MET A 55 15.78 -9.57 15.31
N LEU A 56 16.64 -9.98 14.37
CA LEU A 56 16.28 -10.62 13.11
C LEU A 56 15.48 -11.94 13.29
N GLY A 57 15.87 -12.78 14.26
CA GLY A 57 15.17 -14.03 14.55
C GLY A 57 13.72 -13.80 14.99
N ARG A 58 13.47 -12.73 15.77
CA ARG A 58 12.11 -12.32 16.18
C ARG A 58 11.28 -11.78 15.01
N ILE A 59 11.91 -11.20 13.99
CA ILE A 59 11.21 -10.79 12.76
C ILE A 59 10.88 -12.03 11.93
N MET A 60 11.86 -12.89 11.66
CA MET A 60 11.68 -14.14 10.91
C MET A 60 10.58 -15.02 11.50
N PHE A 61 10.52 -15.16 12.83
CA PHE A 61 9.47 -15.93 13.49
C PHE A 61 8.06 -15.41 13.15
N ARG A 62 7.85 -14.09 13.18
CA ARG A 62 6.57 -13.47 12.84
C ARG A 62 6.26 -13.63 11.35
N LEU A 63 7.24 -13.43 10.47
CA LEU A 63 7.10 -13.62 9.02
C LEU A 63 6.70 -15.05 8.67
N GLY A 64 7.38 -16.04 9.27
CA GLY A 64 7.08 -17.46 9.06
C GLY A 64 5.68 -17.83 9.55
N PHE A 65 5.20 -17.25 10.66
CA PHE A 65 3.85 -17.49 11.15
C PHE A 65 2.78 -16.95 10.19
N PHE A 66 2.95 -15.73 9.68
CA PHE A 66 2.05 -15.17 8.67
C PHE A 66 2.09 -15.96 7.36
N SER A 67 3.28 -16.42 6.92
CA SER A 67 3.37 -17.27 5.74
C SER A 67 2.69 -18.62 5.91
N MET A 68 2.81 -19.25 7.08
CA MET A 68 2.11 -20.50 7.38
C MET A 68 0.58 -20.30 7.36
N PHE A 69 0.09 -19.18 7.89
CA PHE A 69 -1.33 -18.83 7.87
C PHE A 69 -1.86 -18.68 6.44
N PHE A 70 -1.16 -17.94 5.58
CA PHE A 70 -1.54 -17.82 4.17
C PHE A 70 -1.33 -19.11 3.38
N GLY A 71 -0.33 -19.93 3.73
CA GLY A 71 -0.12 -21.25 3.14
C GLY A 71 -1.27 -22.22 3.40
N ILE A 72 -1.93 -22.14 4.57
CA ILE A 72 -3.16 -22.90 4.85
C ILE A 72 -4.29 -22.42 3.94
N ILE A 73 -4.41 -21.11 3.71
CA ILE A 73 -5.42 -20.51 2.83
C ILE A 73 -5.21 -20.94 1.37
N TYR A 74 -3.95 -20.99 0.92
CA TYR A 74 -3.59 -21.45 -0.43
C TYR A 74 -3.59 -22.98 -0.58
N GLY A 75 -3.54 -23.73 0.52
CA GLY A 75 -3.48 -25.19 0.49
C GLY A 75 -2.11 -25.76 0.06
N SER A 76 -1.04 -24.95 0.10
CA SER A 76 0.30 -25.35 -0.34
C SER A 76 1.16 -25.83 0.84
N VAL A 77 1.67 -27.07 0.74
CA VAL A 77 2.62 -27.65 1.69
C VAL A 77 3.89 -28.06 0.93
N PHE A 78 5.01 -27.36 1.17
CA PHE A 78 6.29 -27.63 0.51
C PHE A 78 6.23 -27.58 -1.03
N GLY A 79 5.41 -26.68 -1.59
CA GLY A 79 5.20 -26.55 -3.04
C GLY A 79 4.55 -27.78 -3.69
N ASN A 80 3.99 -28.71 -2.90
CA ASN A 80 3.28 -29.87 -3.41
C ASN A 80 1.78 -29.75 -3.09
N GLU A 81 1.00 -29.49 -4.13
CA GLU A 81 -0.47 -29.34 -4.06
C GLU A 81 -1.20 -30.68 -3.87
N GLU A 82 -0.52 -31.82 -4.07
CA GLU A 82 -1.14 -33.15 -4.02
C GLU A 82 -1.18 -33.77 -2.61
N LEU A 83 -0.23 -33.43 -1.73
CA LEU A 83 -0.11 -34.03 -0.39
C LEU A 83 -1.27 -33.73 0.58
N PRO A 84 -1.88 -32.52 0.61
CA PRO A 84 -2.98 -32.23 1.53
C PRO A 84 -4.37 -32.55 0.95
N THR A 85 -4.46 -33.08 -0.27
CA THR A 85 -5.73 -33.45 -0.95
C THR A 85 -6.65 -34.39 -0.15
N PRO A 86 -6.19 -35.30 0.73
CA PRO A 86 -7.10 -36.13 1.53
C PRO A 86 -7.66 -35.41 2.77
N PHE A 87 -6.88 -34.48 3.36
CA PHE A 87 -7.24 -33.80 4.61
C PHE A 87 -8.01 -32.48 4.41
N LEU A 88 -7.88 -31.84 3.24
CA LEU A 88 -8.58 -30.59 2.89
C LEU A 88 -9.92 -30.82 2.16
N LYS A 89 -10.17 -32.02 1.63
CA LYS A 89 -11.46 -32.41 1.01
C LYS A 89 -12.70 -32.18 1.88
N PRO A 90 -12.71 -32.45 3.20
CA PRO A 90 -13.88 -32.17 4.04
C PRO A 90 -14.04 -30.69 4.42
N LEU A 91 -13.06 -29.82 4.11
CA LEU A 91 -13.12 -28.39 4.43
C LEU A 91 -13.72 -27.52 3.29
N GLY A 92 -14.03 -28.12 2.13
CA GLY A 92 -14.76 -27.45 1.05
C GLY A 92 -13.99 -26.33 0.34
N LEU A 93 -12.67 -26.24 0.47
CA LEU A 93 -11.83 -25.25 -0.22
C LEU A 93 -11.45 -25.76 -1.62
N PRO A 94 -12.00 -25.18 -2.71
CA PRO A 94 -11.74 -25.62 -4.06
C PRO A 94 -10.64 -24.76 -4.64
N ILE A 95 -9.39 -25.20 -4.63
CA ILE A 95 -8.32 -24.40 -5.26
C ILE A 95 -7.38 -25.31 -6.03
N HIS A 96 -7.67 -25.48 -7.33
CA HIS A 96 -6.62 -25.74 -8.31
C HIS A 96 -6.00 -24.38 -8.63
N VAL A 97 -4.77 -24.17 -8.16
CA VAL A 97 -4.06 -22.88 -8.21
C VAL A 97 -3.71 -22.48 -9.65
N ALA A 98 -3.84 -23.41 -10.61
CA ALA A 98 -3.61 -23.22 -12.05
C ALA A 98 -4.89 -22.95 -12.88
N SER A 99 -6.00 -22.55 -12.27
CA SER A 99 -7.18 -22.09 -13.02
C SER A 99 -7.05 -20.60 -13.39
N PRO A 100 -7.32 -20.19 -14.65
CA PRO A 100 -7.18 -18.79 -15.10
C PRO A 100 -7.93 -17.77 -14.22
N ASP A 101 -9.05 -18.21 -13.64
CA ASP A 101 -9.91 -17.39 -12.76
C ASP A 101 -9.25 -17.09 -11.40
N PHE A 102 -8.48 -18.04 -10.84
CA PHE A 102 -7.77 -17.83 -9.58
C PHE A 102 -6.63 -16.82 -9.74
N THR A 103 -5.85 -16.94 -10.83
CA THR A 103 -4.77 -15.99 -11.17
C THR A 103 -5.28 -14.57 -11.33
N SER A 104 -6.38 -14.38 -12.07
CA SER A 104 -7.00 -13.06 -12.27
C SER A 104 -7.49 -12.47 -10.94
N ASN A 105 -8.22 -13.25 -10.14
CA ASN A 105 -8.72 -12.81 -8.84
C ASN A 105 -7.59 -12.53 -7.83
N LEU A 106 -6.48 -13.29 -7.89
CA LEU A 106 -5.30 -13.07 -7.07
C LEU A 106 -4.60 -11.75 -7.42
N LEU A 107 -4.41 -11.45 -8.71
CA LEU A 107 -3.85 -10.16 -9.13
C LEU A 107 -4.73 -8.99 -8.68
N ILE A 108 -6.03 -9.08 -8.91
CA ILE A 108 -6.98 -8.02 -8.54
C ILE A 108 -7.00 -7.81 -7.02
N SER A 109 -7.04 -8.89 -6.23
CA SER A 109 -7.00 -8.81 -4.77
C SER A 109 -5.68 -8.22 -4.27
N THR A 110 -4.55 -8.56 -4.89
CA THR A 110 -3.24 -8.00 -4.51
C THR A 110 -3.19 -6.48 -4.74
N VAL A 111 -3.68 -6.02 -5.91
CA VAL A 111 -3.81 -4.58 -6.18
C VAL A 111 -4.77 -3.92 -5.18
N GLY A 112 -5.89 -4.58 -4.87
CA GLY A 112 -6.85 -4.12 -3.87
C GLY A 112 -6.24 -3.93 -2.48
N ILE A 113 -5.40 -4.85 -2.03
CA ILE A 113 -4.65 -4.70 -0.77
C ILE A 113 -3.68 -3.53 -0.86
N GLY A 114 -2.96 -3.39 -1.98
CA GLY A 114 -2.07 -2.25 -2.23
C GLY A 114 -2.78 -0.90 -2.10
N VAL A 115 -3.98 -0.80 -2.67
CA VAL A 115 -4.83 0.39 -2.59
C VAL A 115 -5.21 0.72 -1.14
N VAL A 116 -5.64 -0.29 -0.37
CA VAL A 116 -5.96 -0.13 1.05
C VAL A 116 -4.74 0.33 1.84
N LEU A 117 -3.55 -0.20 1.55
CA LEU A 117 -2.31 0.20 2.20
C LEU A 117 -1.88 1.63 1.83
N ILE A 118 -2.06 2.05 0.58
CA ILE A 118 -1.81 3.44 0.15
C ILE A 118 -2.79 4.38 0.86
N LEU A 119 -4.09 4.08 0.83
CA LEU A 119 -5.12 4.87 1.51
C LEU A 119 -4.87 4.97 3.02
N GLY A 120 -4.52 3.85 3.67
CA GLY A 120 -4.14 3.81 5.07
C GLY A 120 -2.91 4.68 5.37
N SER A 121 -1.93 4.70 4.48
CA SER A 121 -0.73 5.54 4.61
C SER A 121 -1.07 7.03 4.48
N ILE A 122 -1.95 7.40 3.54
CA ILE A 122 -2.44 8.77 3.38
C ILE A 122 -3.24 9.21 4.61
N LEU A 123 -4.11 8.35 5.15
CA LEU A 123 -4.86 8.63 6.39
C LEU A 123 -3.94 8.89 7.57
N ILE A 124 -2.90 8.04 7.75
CA ILE A 124 -1.89 8.26 8.77
C ILE A 124 -1.21 9.61 8.56
N ASN A 125 -0.83 9.95 7.32
CA ASN A 125 -0.20 11.24 7.01
C ASN A 125 -1.12 12.43 7.37
N ILE A 126 -2.42 12.36 7.07
CA ILE A 126 -3.40 13.38 7.44
C ILE A 126 -3.49 13.55 8.95
N ILE A 127 -3.62 12.46 9.71
CA ILE A 127 -3.73 12.48 11.17
C ILE A 127 -2.47 13.12 11.79
N VAL A 128 -1.29 12.75 11.29
CA VAL A 128 0.00 13.28 11.75
C VAL A 128 0.11 14.77 11.42
N SER A 129 -0.23 15.16 10.20
CA SER A 129 -0.18 16.55 9.74
C SER A 129 -1.14 17.46 10.53
N LEU A 130 -2.33 16.96 10.89
CA LEU A 130 -3.28 17.64 11.77
C LEU A 130 -2.72 17.80 13.18
N LYS A 131 -2.08 16.76 13.73
CA LYS A 131 -1.49 16.78 15.07
C LYS A 131 -0.36 17.81 15.21
N HIS A 132 0.41 18.03 14.16
CA HIS A 132 1.47 19.04 14.12
C HIS A 132 0.97 20.46 13.78
N LYS A 133 -0.35 20.70 13.75
CA LYS A 133 -0.98 21.99 13.42
C LYS A 133 -0.56 22.58 12.07
N ARG A 134 -0.10 21.75 11.12
CA ARG A 134 0.25 22.15 9.75
C ARG A 134 -0.95 21.95 8.82
N TYR A 135 -2.00 22.73 9.06
CA TYR A 135 -3.29 22.59 8.38
C TYR A 135 -3.20 22.76 6.85
N THR A 136 -2.33 23.63 6.36
CA THR A 136 -2.05 23.80 4.92
C THR A 136 -1.52 22.53 4.27
N ARG A 137 -0.57 21.84 4.93
CA ARG A 137 -0.02 20.59 4.42
C ARG A 137 -1.00 19.43 4.57
N ALA A 138 -1.82 19.42 5.62
CA ALA A 138 -2.82 18.38 5.85
C ALA A 138 -3.96 18.41 4.82
N LEU A 139 -4.41 19.61 4.41
CA LEU A 139 -5.54 19.77 3.49
C LEU A 139 -5.10 19.76 2.02
N PHE A 140 -4.04 20.50 1.67
CA PHE A 140 -3.70 20.84 0.28
C PHE A 140 -2.53 20.04 -0.31
N SER A 141 -1.79 19.24 0.47
CA SER A 141 -0.65 18.50 -0.09
C SER A 141 -1.07 17.22 -0.83
N GLN A 142 -0.20 16.77 -1.72
CA GLN A 142 -0.31 15.51 -2.48
C GLN A 142 -0.59 14.26 -1.63
N ASN A 143 -0.15 14.24 -0.37
CA ASN A 143 -0.37 13.14 0.58
C ASN A 143 -1.36 13.52 1.71
N GLY A 144 -2.12 14.60 1.51
CA GLY A 144 -3.15 15.10 2.41
C GLY A 144 -4.57 14.74 1.96
N LEU A 145 -5.55 15.55 2.37
CA LEU A 145 -6.97 15.33 2.04
C LEU A 145 -7.23 15.36 0.52
N ALA A 146 -6.56 16.26 -0.21
CA ALA A 146 -6.64 16.33 -1.68
C ALA A 146 -6.19 15.02 -2.34
N GLY A 147 -5.06 14.46 -1.90
CA GLY A 147 -4.57 13.16 -2.37
C GLY A 147 -5.54 12.01 -2.06
N LEU A 148 -6.14 12.01 -0.87
CA LEU A 148 -7.14 11.00 -0.49
C LEU A 148 -8.41 11.08 -1.35
N MET A 149 -8.92 12.30 -1.59
CA MET A 149 -10.08 12.51 -2.43
C MET A 149 -9.81 12.07 -3.87
N PHE A 150 -8.67 12.45 -4.44
CA PHE A 150 -8.29 12.10 -5.80
C PHE A 150 -8.05 10.58 -5.95
N TYR A 151 -7.12 10.02 -5.18
CA TYR A 151 -6.74 8.61 -5.28
C TYR A 151 -7.90 7.68 -4.88
N GLY A 152 -8.61 8.01 -3.80
CA GLY A 152 -9.78 7.27 -3.35
C GLY A 152 -10.90 7.25 -4.37
N PHE A 153 -11.17 8.37 -5.03
CA PHE A 153 -12.18 8.45 -6.10
C PHE A 153 -11.77 7.66 -7.34
N MET A 154 -10.50 7.79 -7.79
CA MET A 154 -9.97 7.03 -8.92
C MET A 154 -10.12 5.52 -8.70
N MET A 155 -9.79 5.04 -7.50
CA MET A 155 -9.92 3.62 -7.17
C MET A 155 -11.37 3.17 -7.02
N ALA A 156 -12.22 3.98 -6.38
CA ALA A 156 -13.65 3.70 -6.28
C ALA A 156 -14.31 3.60 -7.66
N TRP A 157 -13.92 4.48 -8.59
CA TRP A 157 -14.39 4.45 -9.96
C TRP A 157 -14.05 3.11 -10.64
N ILE A 158 -12.79 2.67 -10.56
CA ILE A 158 -12.34 1.38 -11.12
C ILE A 158 -13.19 0.23 -10.56
N VAL A 159 -13.42 0.19 -9.24
CA VAL A 159 -14.24 -0.86 -8.59
C VAL A 159 -15.68 -0.81 -9.08
N THR A 160 -16.29 0.37 -9.19
CA THR A 160 -17.67 0.47 -9.67
C THR A 160 -17.85 0.11 -11.14
N MET A 161 -16.85 0.38 -11.97
CA MET A 161 -16.83 -0.10 -13.36
C MET A 161 -16.85 -1.64 -13.41
N THR A 162 -16.13 -2.32 -12.51
CA THR A 162 -16.19 -3.79 -12.41
C THR A 162 -17.53 -4.31 -11.87
N LEU A 163 -18.25 -3.50 -11.08
CA LEU A 163 -19.58 -3.84 -10.54
C LEU A 163 -20.74 -3.41 -11.46
N GLY A 164 -20.45 -2.79 -12.61
CA GLY A 164 -21.46 -2.32 -13.57
C GLY A 164 -22.17 -1.01 -13.19
N TYR A 165 -21.68 -0.29 -12.16
CA TYR A 165 -22.21 1.02 -11.76
C TYR A 165 -21.28 2.15 -12.23
N SER A 166 -21.84 3.23 -12.77
CA SER A 166 -21.09 4.41 -13.18
C SER A 166 -21.25 5.54 -12.16
N ILE A 167 -20.26 5.77 -11.30
CA ILE A 167 -20.25 6.94 -10.37
C ILE A 167 -19.79 8.23 -11.09
N MET A 168 -19.54 8.16 -12.40
CA MET A 168 -18.98 9.25 -13.19
C MET A 168 -20.07 10.26 -13.59
N ASN A 169 -20.45 11.13 -12.66
CA ASN A 169 -21.29 12.28 -12.92
C ASN A 169 -20.39 13.53 -13.12
N PRO A 170 -20.80 14.50 -13.95
CA PRO A 170 -20.04 15.75 -14.12
C PRO A 170 -19.72 16.45 -12.78
N LEU A 171 -20.64 16.35 -11.81
CA LEU A 171 -20.45 16.88 -10.46
C LEU A 171 -19.36 16.13 -9.66
N THR A 172 -19.29 14.80 -9.77
CA THR A 172 -18.28 14.02 -9.02
C THR A 172 -16.88 14.22 -9.60
N ILE A 173 -16.76 14.38 -10.92
CA ILE A 173 -15.49 14.75 -11.57
C ILE A 173 -14.99 16.10 -11.06
N ILE A 174 -15.86 17.11 -11.02
CA ILE A 174 -15.46 18.45 -10.56
C ILE A 174 -14.99 18.39 -9.09
N VAL A 175 -15.74 17.70 -8.24
CA VAL A 175 -15.47 17.68 -6.79
C VAL A 175 -14.27 16.82 -6.40
N PHE A 176 -14.07 15.67 -7.05
CA PHE A 176 -13.06 14.69 -6.64
C PHE A 176 -11.83 14.64 -7.54
N ILE A 177 -11.90 15.21 -8.75
CA ILE A 177 -10.75 15.31 -9.65
C ILE A 177 -10.29 16.76 -9.76
N VAL A 178 -11.14 17.66 -10.25
CA VAL A 178 -10.73 19.04 -10.56
C VAL A 178 -10.34 19.83 -9.32
N ILE A 179 -11.17 19.80 -8.26
CA ILE A 179 -10.88 20.53 -7.01
C ILE A 179 -9.59 20.03 -6.33
N PRO A 180 -9.36 18.71 -6.15
CA PRO A 180 -8.10 18.22 -5.60
C PRO A 180 -6.88 18.53 -6.47
N LEU A 181 -7.02 18.46 -7.81
CA LEU A 181 -5.93 18.77 -8.73
C LEU A 181 -5.52 20.26 -8.64
N LEU A 182 -6.51 21.16 -8.60
CA LEU A 182 -6.28 22.58 -8.40
C LEU A 182 -5.73 22.87 -7.00
N SER A 183 -6.20 22.14 -5.98
CA SER A 183 -5.69 22.23 -4.61
C SER A 183 -4.22 21.84 -4.51
N ILE A 184 -3.78 20.84 -5.27
CA ILE A 184 -2.37 20.42 -5.36
C ILE A 184 -1.56 21.47 -6.12
N LEU A 185 -2.05 21.91 -7.30
CA LEU A 185 -1.41 22.95 -8.10
C LEU A 185 -1.16 24.22 -7.26
N PHE A 186 -2.17 24.68 -6.54
CA PHE A 186 -2.11 25.88 -5.72
C PHE A 186 -1.54 25.67 -4.31
N HIS A 187 -0.95 24.50 -4.00
CA HIS A 187 -0.38 24.23 -2.68
C HIS A 187 0.65 25.28 -2.25
N GLU A 188 1.55 25.70 -3.16
CA GLU A 188 2.58 26.71 -2.86
C GLU A 188 2.03 28.12 -2.59
N PRO A 189 1.17 28.72 -3.44
CA PRO A 189 0.60 30.03 -3.15
C PRO A 189 -0.37 29.99 -1.96
N LEU A 190 -1.19 28.94 -1.76
CA LEU A 190 -2.06 28.83 -0.57
C LEU A 190 -1.25 28.67 0.73
N SER A 191 -0.14 27.93 0.68
CA SER A 191 0.77 27.80 1.83
C SER A 191 1.43 29.14 2.17
N ASN A 192 1.86 29.92 1.16
CA ASN A 192 2.44 31.25 1.35
C ASN A 192 1.42 32.31 1.81
N LEU A 193 0.17 32.24 1.33
CA LEU A 193 -0.92 33.14 1.72
C LEU A 193 -1.32 32.94 3.19
N ILE A 194 -1.33 31.68 3.66
CA ILE A 194 -1.60 31.33 5.06
C ILE A 194 -0.39 31.63 5.96
N ALA A 195 0.85 31.56 5.43
CA ALA A 195 2.07 31.95 6.14
C ALA A 195 2.33 33.47 6.19
N LYS A 196 1.42 34.31 5.65
CA LYS A 196 1.57 35.79 5.55
C LYS A 196 2.90 36.24 4.90
N MET A 197 3.49 35.42 4.03
CA MET A 197 4.66 35.82 3.23
C MET A 197 4.21 36.21 1.81
N LYS A 198 5.07 36.96 1.09
CA LYS A 198 4.75 37.55 -0.21
C LYS A 198 4.23 36.49 -1.19
N VAL A 199 3.06 36.77 -1.77
CA VAL A 199 2.27 35.94 -2.70
C VAL A 199 2.86 35.95 -4.12
N THR A 200 4.15 36.25 -4.27
CA THR A 200 4.79 36.36 -5.57
C THR A 200 5.76 35.19 -5.76
N PRO A 201 5.48 34.25 -6.66
CA PRO A 201 6.49 33.31 -7.12
C PRO A 201 7.67 34.13 -7.63
N GLN A 202 8.88 33.83 -7.16
CA GLN A 202 10.08 34.59 -7.50
C GLN A 202 10.42 34.50 -9.00
N GLU A 203 9.82 33.55 -9.74
CA GLU A 203 10.09 33.27 -11.16
C GLU A 203 8.94 33.62 -12.13
N GLY A 204 7.88 34.30 -11.66
CA GLY A 204 6.76 34.72 -12.49
C GLY A 204 5.72 33.63 -12.78
N TRP A 205 4.52 34.07 -13.22
CA TRP A 205 3.33 33.22 -13.36
C TRP A 205 3.50 32.10 -14.41
N GLY A 206 4.39 32.27 -15.38
CA GLY A 206 4.70 31.24 -16.38
C GLY A 206 5.51 30.07 -15.82
N GLY A 207 6.55 30.36 -15.03
CA GLY A 207 7.37 29.32 -14.38
C GLY A 207 6.55 28.48 -13.41
N TYR A 208 5.69 29.14 -12.63
CA TYR A 208 4.78 28.49 -11.68
C TYR A 208 3.78 27.51 -12.34
N ILE A 209 3.20 27.85 -13.49
CA ILE A 209 2.30 26.95 -14.21
C ILE A 209 3.05 25.71 -14.72
N VAL A 210 4.28 25.90 -15.22
CA VAL A 210 5.12 24.80 -15.72
C VAL A 210 5.55 23.89 -14.56
N GLU A 211 6.03 24.47 -13.45
CA GLU A 211 6.40 23.75 -12.24
C GLU A 211 5.22 22.97 -11.65
N GLY A 212 4.07 23.62 -11.50
CA GLY A 212 2.86 22.98 -11.01
C GLY A 212 2.34 21.86 -11.93
N PHE A 213 2.52 21.98 -13.25
CA PHE A 213 2.23 20.88 -14.18
C PHE A 213 3.16 19.69 -13.95
N PHE A 214 4.47 19.91 -13.78
CA PHE A 214 5.43 18.84 -13.50
C PHE A 214 5.17 18.17 -12.15
N GLU A 215 4.84 18.95 -11.10
CA GLU A 215 4.47 18.39 -9.79
C GLU A 215 3.22 17.51 -9.91
N LEU A 216 2.18 17.99 -10.61
CA LEU A 216 0.97 17.20 -10.88
C LEU A 216 1.27 15.92 -11.65
N PHE A 217 2.13 16.01 -12.67
CA PHE A 217 2.55 14.85 -13.45
C PHE A 217 3.30 13.83 -12.58
N GLU A 218 4.21 14.28 -11.72
CA GLU A 218 4.93 13.44 -10.78
C GLU A 218 3.98 12.77 -9.78
N VAL A 219 3.00 13.49 -9.25
CA VAL A 219 1.99 12.95 -8.33
C VAL A 219 1.15 11.86 -9.02
N LEU A 220 0.68 12.11 -10.24
CA LEU A 220 -0.08 11.13 -11.04
C LEU A 220 0.76 9.89 -11.32
N LEU A 221 2.00 10.07 -11.77
CA LEU A 221 2.93 8.98 -12.04
C LEU A 221 3.23 8.19 -10.77
N GLY A 222 3.40 8.88 -9.63
CA GLY A 222 3.61 8.30 -8.31
C GLY A 222 2.44 7.39 -7.91
N PHE A 223 1.20 7.84 -8.03
CA PHE A 223 0.03 7.01 -7.72
C PHE A 223 -0.08 5.77 -8.60
N VAL A 224 0.14 5.92 -9.91
CA VAL A 224 0.14 4.80 -10.86
C VAL A 224 1.25 3.82 -10.51
N THR A 225 2.48 4.30 -10.32
CA THR A 225 3.65 3.47 -10.01
C THR A 225 3.49 2.75 -8.67
N ASN A 226 3.03 3.46 -7.63
CA ASN A 226 2.80 2.88 -6.31
C ASN A 226 1.73 1.78 -6.36
N THR A 227 0.64 1.99 -7.10
CA THR A 227 -0.42 0.99 -7.26
C THR A 227 0.07 -0.23 -8.04
N LEU A 228 0.75 0.00 -9.17
CA LEU A 228 1.31 -1.08 -10.00
C LEU A 228 2.44 -1.84 -9.30
N SER A 229 3.14 -1.22 -8.36
CA SER A 229 4.20 -1.89 -7.59
C SER A 229 3.68 -3.13 -6.84
N PHE A 230 2.39 -3.13 -6.45
CA PHE A 230 1.76 -4.27 -5.79
C PHE A 230 1.51 -5.46 -6.73
N LEU A 231 1.47 -5.27 -8.06
CA LEU A 231 1.44 -6.40 -8.99
C LEU A 231 2.66 -7.30 -8.83
N ARG A 232 3.79 -6.75 -8.37
CA ARG A 232 4.99 -7.53 -8.07
C ARG A 232 4.73 -8.57 -6.97
N VAL A 233 3.97 -8.21 -5.94
CA VAL A 233 3.56 -9.11 -4.85
C VAL A 233 2.77 -10.29 -5.43
N GLY A 234 1.84 -10.02 -6.34
CA GLY A 234 1.04 -11.06 -7.02
C GLY A 234 1.88 -11.93 -7.95
N GLY A 235 2.85 -11.33 -8.65
CA GLY A 235 3.81 -12.06 -9.49
C GLY A 235 4.66 -13.07 -8.72
N PHE A 236 5.06 -12.75 -7.49
CA PHE A 236 5.80 -13.70 -6.64
C PHE A 236 4.96 -14.89 -6.17
N ILE A 237 3.65 -14.70 -6.00
CA ILE A 237 2.73 -15.81 -5.68
C ILE A 237 2.62 -16.75 -6.87
N LEU A 238 2.47 -16.20 -8.07
CA LEU A 238 2.40 -17.00 -9.30
C LEU A 238 3.69 -17.78 -9.57
N SER A 239 4.86 -17.24 -9.22
CA SER A 239 6.12 -17.98 -9.39
C SER A 239 6.29 -19.14 -8.40
N HIS A 240 5.53 -19.18 -7.31
CA HIS A 240 5.53 -20.30 -6.36
C HIS A 240 4.43 -21.33 -6.67
N ALA A 241 3.38 -20.93 -7.39
CA ALA A 241 2.27 -21.79 -7.80
C ALA A 241 2.43 -22.40 -9.21
N GLY A 242 3.46 -22.00 -9.96
CA GLY A 242 3.74 -22.44 -11.33
C GLY A 242 4.89 -23.43 -11.45
#